data_AF-A0A2W4MS62-F1
#
_entry.id   AF-A0A2W4MS62-F1
#
_cell.length_a   1.000
_cell.length_b   1.000
_cell.length_c   1.000
_cell.angle_alpha   90.00
_cell.angle_beta   90.00
_cell.angle_gamma   90.00
#
_symmetry.space_group_name_H-M   'P 1'
#
loop_
_entity.id
_entity.type
_entity.pdbx_description
1 polymer ?
#
loop_
_entity_poly.entity_id
_entity_poly.type
_entity_poly.pdbx_seq_one_letter_code
_entity_poly.pdbx_strand_id
1 'polypeptide(L)' 'MSRNCDEALANLYAYLDREMDEVSAEEIRAHLAECGGCDRPFDFERRLREVIRTKLDEDVPEEIIARIRAAIATEAQA' A
#
# COMPACT_ATOMS: atom_id res chain seq x y z
N MET A 1 23.59 -11.42 -8.26
CA MET A 1 22.85 -10.32 -8.93
C MET A 1 21.56 -10.90 -9.44
N SER A 2 20.46 -10.51 -8.81
CA SER A 2 19.52 -9.54 -9.41
C SER A 2 18.73 -10.17 -10.56
N ARG A 3 17.75 -11.00 -10.21
CA ARG A 3 16.47 -10.87 -10.90
C ARG A 3 15.60 -10.05 -9.96
N ASN A 4 15.67 -8.74 -10.16
CA ASN A 4 14.64 -7.78 -9.79
C ASN A 4 14.69 -7.22 -8.35
N CYS A 5 15.83 -7.24 -7.66
CA CYS A 5 15.96 -6.51 -6.38
C CYS A 5 15.77 -4.99 -6.55
N ASP A 6 16.42 -4.41 -7.57
CA ASP A 6 16.33 -2.98 -7.85
C ASP A 6 14.92 -2.59 -8.29
N GLU A 7 14.26 -3.46 -9.06
CA GLU A 7 12.88 -3.30 -9.50
C GLU A 7 11.89 -3.44 -8.35
N ALA A 8 12.06 -4.44 -7.48
CA ALA A 8 11.26 -4.61 -6.28
C ALA A 8 11.40 -3.41 -5.32
N LEU A 9 12.60 -2.84 -5.22
CA LEU A 9 12.84 -1.64 -4.42
C LEU A 9 12.24 -0.38 -5.07
N ALA A 10 12.38 -0.23 -6.39
CA ALA A 10 11.79 0.88 -7.12
C ALA A 10 10.26 0.88 -7.05
N ASN A 11 9.65 -0.31 -7.08
CA ASN A 11 8.21 -0.52 -7.04
C ASN A 11 7.66 -0.78 -5.62
N LEU A 12 8.51 -0.68 -4.58
CA LEU A 12 8.15 -1.00 -3.20
C LEU A 12 6.93 -0.21 -2.71
N TYR A 13 6.91 1.10 -2.98
CA TYR A 13 5.81 1.96 -2.56
C TYR A 13 4.52 1.66 -3.33
N ALA A 14 4.59 1.57 -4.67
CA ALA A 14 3.44 1.20 -5.50
C ALA A 14 2.84 -0.16 -5.08
N TYR A 15 3.68 -1.12 -4.69
CA TYR A 15 3.24 -2.40 -4.14
C TYR A 15 2.54 -2.25 -2.79
N LEU A 16 3.14 -1.49 -1.85
CA LEU A 16 2.55 -1.25 -0.53
C LEU A 16 1.25 -0.45 -0.58
N ASP A 17 1.10 0.45 -1.56
CA ASP A 17 -0.08 1.27 -1.80
C ASP A 17 -1.13 0.59 -2.69
N ARG A 18 -0.81 -0.60 -3.23
CA ARG A 18 -1.67 -1.35 -4.17
C ARG A 18 -1.98 -0.58 -5.46
N GLU A 19 -1.02 0.21 -5.93
CA GLU A 19 -1.11 1.06 -7.13
C GLU A 19 -0.49 0.39 -8.37
N MET A 20 -0.45 -0.94 -8.40
CA MET A 20 0.07 -1.71 -9.53
C MET A 20 -0.90 -2.82 -9.91
N ASP A 21 -0.74 -3.34 -11.11
CA ASP A 21 -1.52 -4.47 -11.59
C ASP A 21 -1.19 -5.75 -10.80
N GLU A 22 -2.12 -6.71 -10.87
CA GLU A 22 -2.04 -7.95 -10.10
C GLU A 22 -0.82 -8.81 -10.48
N VAL A 23 -0.41 -8.79 -11.75
CA VAL A 23 0.74 -9.56 -12.24
C VAL A 23 2.03 -9.01 -11.62
N SER A 24 2.24 -7.69 -11.72
CA SER A 24 3.40 -7.02 -11.11
C SER A 24 3.45 -7.22 -9.58
N ALA A 25 2.29 -7.19 -8.92
CA ALA A 25 2.20 -7.42 -7.48
C ALA A 25 2.59 -8.85 -7.09
N GLU A 26 2.22 -9.84 -7.91
CA GLU A 26 2.57 -11.24 -7.67
C GLU A 26 4.07 -11.48 -7.87
N GLU A 27 4.69 -10.86 -8.88
CA GLU A 27 6.13 -10.93 -9.11
C GLU A 27 6.94 -10.37 -7.93
N ILE A 28 6.55 -9.22 -7.38
CA ILE A 28 7.19 -8.64 -6.19
C ILE A 28 6.97 -9.54 -4.98
N ARG A 29 5.77 -10.11 -4.80
CA ARG A 29 5.47 -11.02 -3.70
C ARG A 29 6.35 -12.27 -3.76
N ALA A 30 6.50 -12.88 -4.93
CA ALA A 30 7.39 -14.02 -5.14
C ALA A 30 8.85 -13.65 -4.84
N HIS A 31 9.30 -12.48 -5.31
CA HIS A 31 10.64 -11.98 -5.03
C HIS A 31 10.90 -11.81 -3.51
N LEU A 32 9.98 -11.20 -2.77
CA LEU A 32 10.12 -11.00 -1.32
C LEU A 32 10.17 -12.33 -0.56
N ALA A 33 9.47 -13.36 -1.02
CA ALA A 33 9.48 -14.69 -0.41
C ALA A 33 10.82 -15.42 -0.59
N GLU A 34 11.53 -15.17 -1.69
CA GLU A 34 12.79 -15.85 -2.01
C GLU A 34 14.04 -15.02 -1.65
N CYS A 35 13.92 -13.68 -1.59
CA CYS A 35 15.02 -12.75 -1.40
C CYS A 35 15.11 -12.20 0.03
N GLY A 36 15.97 -12.81 0.85
CA GLY A 36 16.24 -12.32 2.21
C GLY A 36 16.86 -10.91 2.31
N GLY A 37 17.32 -10.34 1.19
CA GLY A 37 17.84 -8.96 1.14
C GLY A 37 16.75 -7.88 0.99
N CYS A 38 15.67 -8.20 0.28
CA CYS A 38 14.57 -7.27 0.01
C CYS A 38 13.44 -7.36 1.05
N ASP A 39 13.35 -8.47 1.78
CA ASP A 39 12.37 -8.63 2.87
C ASP A 39 12.56 -7.58 3.96
N ARG A 40 13.80 -7.33 4.42
CA ARG A 40 14.07 -6.36 5.49
C ARG A 40 13.56 -4.93 5.22
N PRO A 41 13.86 -4.28 4.07
CA PRO A 41 13.31 -2.96 3.78
C PRO A 41 11.78 -2.98 3.64
N PHE A 42 11.20 -4.04 3.04
CA PHE A 42 9.74 -4.18 2.97
C PHE A 42 9.09 -4.25 4.36
N ASP A 43 9.65 -5.08 5.24
CA ASP A 43 9.18 -5.26 6.61
C ASP A 43 9.28 -3.97 7.43
N PHE A 44 10.34 -3.19 7.21
CA PHE A 44 10.50 -1.87 7.83
C PHE A 44 9.41 -0.91 7.39
N GLU A 45 9.18 -0.74 6.08
CA GLU A 45 8.17 0.17 5.55
C GLU A 45 6.76 -0.22 5.99
N ARG A 46 6.45 -1.53 6.00
CA ARG A 46 5.16 -2.04 6.50
C ARG A 46 4.93 -1.64 7.96
N ARG A 47 5.91 -1.90 8.83
CA ARG A 47 5.83 -1.57 10.26
C ARG A 47 5.77 -0.05 10.50
N LEU A 48 6.50 0.73 9.71
CA LEU A 48 6.45 2.19 9.79
C LEU A 48 5.03 2.70 9.51
N ARG A 49 4.39 2.20 8.44
CA ARG A 49 3.00 2.54 8.11
C ARG A 49 2.01 2.13 9.20
N GLU A 50 2.20 0.95 9.81
CA GLU A 50 1.38 0.49 10.95
C GLU A 50 1.51 1.42 12.16
N VAL A 51 2.74 1.84 12.50
CA VAL A 51 2.99 2.79 13.59
C VAL A 51 2.35 4.14 13.29
N ILE A 52 2.54 4.68 12.08
CA ILE A 52 1.92 5.94 11.66
C ILE A 52 0.40 5.88 11.81
N ARG A 53 -0.23 4.82 11.30
CA ARG A 53 -1.68 4.61 11.41
C ARG A 53 -2.14 4.56 12.87
N THR A 54 -1.42 3.84 13.72
CA THR A 54 -1.74 3.73 15.15
C THR A 54 -1.59 5.06 15.89
N LYS A 55 -0.68 5.93 15.44
CA LYS A 55 -0.44 7.24 16.06
C LYS A 55 -1.35 8.35 15.53
N LEU A 56 -1.91 8.18 14.34
CA LEU A 56 -2.83 9.11 13.69
C LEU A 56 -4.28 8.63 13.76
N ASP A 57 -4.63 7.87 14.80
CA ASP A 57 -6.00 7.49 15.10
C ASP A 57 -6.73 8.71 15.69
N GLU A 58 -7.09 9.65 14.81
CA GLU A 58 -7.95 10.78 15.13
C GLU A 58 -9.34 10.51 14.54
N ASP A 59 -10.36 10.68 15.36
CA ASP A 59 -11.75 10.51 14.92
C ASP A 59 -12.06 11.47 13.77
N VAL A 60 -12.40 10.90 12.61
CA VAL A 60 -12.84 11.71 11.46
C VAL A 60 -14.23 12.29 11.78
N PRO A 61 -14.43 13.61 11.67
CA PRO A 61 -15.72 14.22 11.97
C PRO A 61 -16.85 13.62 11.12
N GLU A 62 -17.97 13.28 11.75
CA GLU A 62 -19.13 12.64 11.09
C GLU A 62 -19.66 13.48 9.91
N GLU A 63 -19.54 14.82 9.97
CA GLU A 63 -19.93 15.69 8.86
C GLU A 63 -19.14 15.42 7.57
N ILE A 64 -17.86 15.07 7.69
CA ILE A 64 -16.99 14.78 6.55
C ILE A 64 -17.37 13.43 5.97
N ILE A 65 -17.60 12.43 6.83
CA ILE A 65 -18.06 11.10 6.43
C ILE A 65 -19.40 11.20 5.69
N ALA A 66 -20.36 11.97 6.22
CA ALA A 66 -21.66 12.18 5.60
C ALA A 66 -21.55 12.85 4.22
N ARG A 67 -20.70 13.88 4.09
CA ARG A 67 -20.43 14.55 2.81
C ARG A 67 -19.82 13.61 1.77
N ILE A 68 -18.84 12.80 2.16
CA ILE A 68 -18.20 11.82 1.27
C ILE A 68 -19.22 10.77 0.80
N ARG A 69 -20.02 10.21 1.72
CA ARG A 69 -21.08 9.25 1.38
C ARG A 69 -22.10 9.81 0.40
N ALA A 70 -22.52 11.07 0.61
CA ALA A 70 -23.45 11.74 -0.30
C ALA A 70 -22.85 11.90 -1.71
N ALA A 71 -21.60 12.35 -1.82
CA ALA A 71 -20.91 12.48 -3.09
C ALA A 71 -20.79 11.14 -3.83
N ILE A 72 -20.39 10.06 -3.14
CA ILE A 72 -20.30 8.71 -3.72
C ILE A 72 -21.68 8.25 -4.23
N ALA A 73 -22.75 8.50 -3.48
CA ALA A 73 -24.10 8.12 -3.90
C ALA A 73 -24.56 8.88 -5.15
N THR A 74 -24.19 10.15 -5.29
CA THR A 74 -24.48 10.95 -6.49
C THR A 74 -23.75 10.41 -7.72
N GLU A 75 -22.45 10.13 -7.61
CA GLU A 75 -21.65 9.60 -8.72
C GLU A 75 -22.09 8.18 -9.12
N ALA A 76 -22.53 7.35 -8.17
CA ALA A 76 -23.02 5.99 -8.46
C ALA A 76 -24.38 5.97 -9.20
N GLN A 77 -25.10 7.10 -9.24
CA GLN A 77 -26.39 7.25 -9.91
C GLN A 77 -26.27 7.92 -11.29
N ALA A 78 -25.08 8.40 -11.64
CA ALA A 78 -24.74 9.00 -12.94
C ALA A 78 -24.24 7.93 -13.93
#